data_AF-A0A7J8M1N3-F1
#
_entry.id   AF-A0A7J8M1N3-F1
#
_cell.length_a   1.000
_cell.length_b   1.000
_cell.length_c   1.000
_cell.angle_alpha   90.00
_cell.angle_beta   90.00
_cell.angle_gamma   90.00
#
_symmetry.space_group_name_H-M   'P 1'
#
loop_
_entity.id
_entity.type
_entity.pdbx_description
1 polymer ?
#
loop_
_entity_poly.entity_id
_entity_poly.type
_entity_poly.pdbx_seq_one_letter_code
_entity_poly.pdbx_strand_id
1 'polypeptide(L)'
;MHSWIDYEATSKRLEIRLSESSSTRPNEPLLSHSIDLATLWKDEEVFVGLSSSNGNSSQTCFIHLWSFKLRQVPNWMHSQPLDPEAISKNPKPSTTAHKSSNCLWKVLAVFIFGCACGVLTASCLLYLWTTLGARRPVAPEECSVHPVEFEYKKVKIVVDEVVKDDKK
;
A
#
# COMPACT_ATOMS: atom_id res chain seq x y z
N MET A 1 14.30 -23.22 9.15
CA MET A 1 13.84 -24.00 7.97
C MET A 1 13.55 -23.06 6.82
N HIS A 2 14.10 -23.37 5.65
CA HIS A 2 13.87 -22.66 4.39
C HIS A 2 13.25 -23.63 3.38
N SER A 3 12.33 -23.11 2.57
CA SER A 3 11.64 -23.88 1.52
C SER A 3 11.66 -23.09 0.22
N TRP A 4 11.89 -23.81 -0.89
CA TRP A 4 11.78 -23.27 -2.24
C TRP A 4 10.88 -24.19 -3.06
N ILE A 5 9.96 -23.58 -3.80
CA ILE A 5 9.03 -24.27 -4.70
C ILE A 5 9.26 -23.65 -6.07
N ASP A 6 9.79 -24.44 -7.00
CA ASP A 6 10.10 -24.01 -8.35
C ASP A 6 9.25 -24.83 -9.33
N TYR A 7 8.67 -24.17 -10.34
CA TYR A 7 7.96 -24.84 -11.44
C TYR A 7 8.62 -24.47 -12.77
N GLU A 8 9.08 -25.48 -13.50
CA GLU A 8 9.65 -25.32 -14.83
C GLU A 8 8.60 -25.65 -15.89
N ALA A 9 8.17 -24.63 -16.63
CA ALA A 9 7.05 -24.73 -17.56
C ALA A 9 7.39 -25.60 -18.78
N THR A 10 8.64 -25.57 -19.26
CA THR A 10 9.07 -26.36 -20.43
C THR A 10 9.04 -27.86 -20.14
N SER A 11 9.52 -28.28 -18.97
CA SER A 11 9.50 -29.68 -18.56
C SER A 11 8.25 -30.10 -17.79
N LYS A 12 7.33 -29.15 -17.52
CA LYS A 12 6.12 -29.37 -16.71
C LYS A 12 6.44 -30.03 -15.38
N ARG A 13 7.46 -29.50 -14.70
CA ARG A 13 8.06 -30.12 -13.51
C ARG A 13 8.01 -29.19 -12.32
N LEU A 14 7.40 -29.67 -11.24
CA LEU A 14 7.36 -29.02 -9.93
C LEU A 14 8.46 -29.62 -9.05
N GLU A 15 9.29 -28.76 -8.48
CA GLU A 15 10.37 -29.13 -7.57
C GLU A 15 10.22 -28.44 -6.23
N ILE A 16 10.43 -29.19 -5.16
CA ILE A 16 10.41 -28.70 -3.79
C ILE A 16 11.78 -28.98 -3.17
N ARG A 17 12.43 -27.91 -2.67
CA ARG A 17 13.71 -27.97 -1.96
C ARG A 17 13.49 -27.51 -0.52
N LEU A 18 14.06 -28.23 0.44
CA LEU A 18 13.99 -27.88 1.86
C LEU A 18 15.41 -27.84 2.44
N SER A 19 15.65 -26.90 3.35
CA SER A 19 16.86 -26.86 4.16
C SER A 19 16.53 -26.51 5.61
N GLU A 20 17.04 -27.29 6.55
CA GLU A 20 16.76 -27.09 7.97
C GLU A 20 17.52 -25.89 8.54
N SER A 21 18.84 -25.85 8.31
CA SER A 21 19.78 -24.91 8.92
C SER A 21 20.48 -23.97 7.93
N SER A 22 20.65 -24.39 6.67
CA SER A 22 21.34 -23.57 5.68
C SER A 22 20.39 -22.56 5.05
N SER A 23 20.86 -21.32 4.89
CA SER A 23 20.19 -20.31 4.04
C SER A 23 20.45 -20.55 2.55
N THR A 24 21.36 -21.48 2.22
CA THR A 24 21.71 -21.80 0.84
C THR A 24 20.72 -22.81 0.27
N ARG A 25 20.20 -22.51 -0.92
CA ARG A 25 19.33 -23.39 -1.68
C ARG A 25 20.08 -24.69 -2.03
N PRO A 26 19.56 -25.87 -1.66
CA PRO A 26 20.13 -27.15 -2.09
C PRO A 26 20.07 -27.31 -3.62
N ASN A 27 21.09 -27.96 -4.19
CA ASN A 27 21.13 -28.26 -5.62
C ASN A 27 20.03 -29.27 -5.99
N GLU A 28 20.00 -30.39 -5.26
CA GLU A 28 19.02 -31.46 -5.47
C GLU A 28 17.69 -31.13 -4.80
N PRO A 29 16.56 -31.30 -5.50
CA PRO A 29 15.24 -31.17 -4.90
C PRO A 29 14.97 -32.33 -3.94
N LEU A 30 14.24 -32.05 -2.85
CA LEU A 30 13.73 -33.09 -1.96
C LEU A 30 12.61 -33.88 -2.63
N LEU A 31 11.75 -33.19 -3.38
CA LEU A 31 10.66 -33.80 -4.14
C LEU A 31 10.59 -33.17 -5.53
N SER A 32 10.37 -34.01 -6.54
CA SER A 32 10.15 -33.59 -7.92
C SER A 32 8.95 -34.33 -8.49
N HIS A 33 8.03 -33.61 -9.11
CA HIS A 33 6.80 -34.17 -9.68
C HIS A 33 6.49 -33.59 -11.06
N SER A 34 6.09 -34.44 -11.99
CA SER A 34 5.69 -34.02 -13.33
C SER A 34 4.19 -33.68 -13.34
N ILE A 35 3.86 -32.42 -13.54
CA ILE A 35 2.47 -31.93 -13.57
C ILE A 35 2.34 -30.76 -14.53
N ASP A 36 1.29 -30.79 -15.35
CA ASP A 36 0.95 -29.68 -16.25
C ASP A 36 -0.02 -28.71 -15.57
N LEU A 37 0.54 -27.63 -15.00
CA LEU A 37 -0.27 -26.64 -14.28
C LEU A 37 -1.22 -25.85 -15.20
N ALA A 38 -0.84 -25.64 -16.47
CA ALA A 38 -1.70 -24.91 -17.42
C ALA A 38 -2.97 -25.72 -17.72
N THR A 39 -2.80 -27.01 -18.01
CA THR A 39 -3.93 -27.94 -18.20
C THR A 39 -4.76 -28.10 -16.92
N LEU A 40 -4.10 -28.15 -15.75
CA LEU A 40 -4.80 -28.29 -14.46
C LEU A 40 -5.72 -27.10 -14.16
N TRP A 41 -5.23 -25.89 -14.41
CA TRP A 41 -5.96 -24.65 -14.16
C TRP A 41 -6.81 -24.17 -15.33
N LYS A 42 -6.79 -24.89 -16.45
CA LYS A 42 -7.56 -24.57 -17.67
C LYS A 42 -7.29 -23.15 -18.17
N ASP A 43 -6.03 -22.71 -18.06
CA ASP A 43 -5.60 -21.36 -18.43
C ASP A 43 -6.34 -20.22 -17.70
N GLU A 44 -6.94 -20.50 -16.54
CA GLU A 44 -7.59 -19.49 -15.70
C GLU A 44 -6.61 -18.79 -14.75
N GLU A 45 -7.02 -17.62 -14.26
CA GLU A 45 -6.27 -16.88 -13.24
C GLU A 45 -6.30 -17.64 -11.91
N VAL A 46 -5.14 -17.75 -11.26
CA VAL A 46 -4.99 -18.45 -9.98
C VAL A 46 -4.37 -17.57 -8.91
N PHE A 47 -4.75 -17.82 -7.66
CA PHE A 47 -4.18 -17.16 -6.49
C PHE A 47 -3.15 -18.06 -5.83
N VAL A 48 -2.05 -17.45 -5.39
CA VAL A 48 -0.99 -18.14 -4.63
C VAL A 48 -0.96 -17.57 -3.22
N GLY A 49 -0.94 -18.47 -2.24
CA GLY A 49 -0.97 -18.11 -0.83
C GLY A 49 -0.41 -19.21 0.06
N LEU A 50 -0.22 -18.88 1.34
CA LEU A 50 0.19 -19.81 2.37
C LEU A 50 -1.01 -20.09 3.28
N SER A 51 -1.20 -21.35 3.64
CA SER A 51 -2.25 -21.78 4.57
C SER A 51 -1.66 -22.78 5.55
N SER A 52 -2.13 -22.74 6.80
CA SER A 52 -1.70 -23.64 7.86
C SER A 52 -2.92 -24.03 8.69
N SER A 53 -2.93 -25.28 9.14
CA SER A 53 -3.93 -25.79 10.08
C SER A 53 -3.21 -26.46 11.23
N ASN A 54 -3.70 -26.22 12.44
CA ASN A 54 -3.16 -26.78 13.65
C ASN A 54 -4.33 -27.51 14.31
N GLY A 55 -4.39 -28.84 14.14
CA GLY A 55 -5.51 -29.64 14.64
C GLY A 55 -5.50 -29.70 16.18
N ASN A 56 -5.18 -30.87 16.74
CA ASN A 56 -5.02 -31.03 18.20
C ASN A 56 -3.55 -30.88 18.65
N SER A 57 -2.77 -30.07 17.93
CA SER A 57 -1.35 -29.85 18.18
C SER A 57 -1.13 -28.49 18.83
N SER A 58 -0.10 -28.37 19.66
CA SER A 58 0.34 -27.09 20.24
C SER A 58 1.42 -26.40 19.40
N GLN A 59 1.79 -26.96 18.24
CA GLN A 59 2.82 -26.40 17.38
C GLN A 59 2.40 -25.06 16.79
N THR A 60 3.33 -24.13 16.63
CA THR A 60 3.05 -22.81 16.05
C THR A 60 3.71 -22.70 14.69
N CYS A 61 3.05 -22.01 13.76
CA CYS A 61 3.56 -21.77 12.41
C CYS A 61 3.88 -20.29 12.26
N PHE A 62 5.16 -19.96 12.06
CA PHE A 62 5.63 -18.60 11.84
C PHE A 62 6.28 -18.48 10.47
N ILE A 63 5.87 -17.47 9.72
CA ILE A 63 6.46 -17.13 8.42
C ILE A 63 7.31 -15.88 8.62
N HIS A 64 8.63 -16.03 8.58
CA HIS A 64 9.56 -14.91 8.73
C HIS A 64 9.73 -14.11 7.44
N LEU A 65 9.80 -14.81 6.31
CA LEU A 65 9.97 -14.20 5.00
C LEU A 65 9.26 -15.05 3.96
N TRP A 66 8.63 -14.38 3.00
CA TRP A 66 8.10 -15.01 1.81
C TRP A 66 8.40 -14.15 0.59
N SER A 67 8.59 -14.80 -0.56
CA SER A 67 8.69 -14.09 -1.84
C SER A 67 8.10 -14.98 -2.91
N PHE A 68 7.38 -14.38 -3.85
CA PHE A 68 6.84 -15.06 -5.01
C PHE A 68 7.28 -14.32 -6.27
N LYS A 69 7.71 -15.07 -7.28
CA LYS A 69 8.13 -14.52 -8.57
C LYS A 69 7.60 -15.40 -9.68
N LEU A 70 6.81 -14.80 -10.56
CA LEU A 70 6.41 -15.39 -11.83
C LEU A 70 7.40 -14.95 -12.91
N ARG A 71 7.98 -15.89 -13.65
CA ARG A 71 8.79 -15.55 -14.82
C ARG A 71 7.85 -15.30 -16.00
N GLN A 72 7.72 -14.04 -16.40
CA GLN A 72 6.99 -13.71 -17.61
C GLN A 72 7.85 -14.11 -18.81
N VAL A 73 7.45 -15.18 -19.51
CA VAL A 73 8.05 -15.54 -20.79
C VAL A 73 7.28 -14.76 -21.85
N PRO A 74 7.88 -13.74 -22.50
CA PRO A 74 7.18 -13.00 -23.53
C PRO A 74 6.84 -13.95 -24.68
N ASN A 75 5.60 -13.87 -25.19
CA ASN A 75 5.12 -14.72 -26.29
C ASN A 75 5.99 -14.63 -27.55
N TRP A 76 6.80 -13.57 -27.69
CA TRP A 76 7.77 -13.37 -28.77
C TRP A 76 9.03 -14.26 -28.67
N MET A 77 9.35 -14.77 -27.47
CA MET A 77 10.49 -15.67 -27.27
C MET A 77 10.23 -17.08 -27.80
N HIS A 78 9.00 -17.36 -28.22
CA HIS A 78 8.71 -18.50 -29.06
C HIS A 78 8.83 -18.01 -30.49
N SER A 79 9.84 -18.50 -31.22
CA SER A 79 9.83 -18.37 -32.67
C SER A 79 8.56 -19.04 -33.16
N GLN A 80 7.56 -18.24 -33.55
CA GLN A 80 6.45 -18.75 -34.32
C GLN A 80 7.10 -19.43 -35.53
N PRO A 81 6.90 -20.74 -35.76
CA PRO A 81 7.54 -21.40 -36.88
C PRO A 81 7.15 -20.63 -38.13
N LEU A 82 8.14 -20.03 -38.79
CA LEU A 82 7.94 -19.35 -40.07
C LEU A 82 7.44 -20.41 -41.03
N ASP A 83 6.17 -20.35 -41.38
CA ASP A 83 5.62 -21.13 -42.49
C ASP A 83 6.31 -20.65 -43.77
N PRO A 84 7.18 -21.48 -44.39
CA PRO A 84 7.92 -21.08 -45.58
C PRO A 84 7.00 -20.78 -46.78
N GLU A 85 5.76 -21.29 -46.80
CA GLU A 85 4.81 -20.98 -47.89
C GLU A 85 4.17 -19.59 -47.76
N ALA A 86 4.06 -19.05 -46.54
CA ALA A 86 3.45 -17.74 -46.29
C ALA A 86 4.34 -16.58 -46.78
N ILE A 87 5.67 -16.74 -46.72
CA ILE A 87 6.67 -15.73 -47.14
C ILE A 87 6.69 -15.56 -48.67
N SER A 88 6.43 -16.65 -49.40
CA SER A 88 6.38 -16.64 -50.86
C SER A 88 5.22 -15.79 -51.42
N LYS A 89 4.13 -15.65 -50.66
CA LYS A 89 2.87 -15.08 -51.18
C LYS A 89 2.59 -13.63 -50.80
N ASN A 90 3.20 -13.05 -49.75
CA ASN A 90 2.92 -11.66 -49.37
C ASN A 90 4.09 -10.95 -48.66
N PRO A 91 4.68 -9.89 -49.24
CA PRO A 91 5.60 -9.03 -48.52
C PRO A 91 4.81 -7.90 -47.85
N LYS A 92 4.40 -8.07 -46.59
CA LYS A 92 3.94 -6.93 -45.78
C LYS A 92 4.25 -7.13 -44.29
N PRO A 93 4.86 -6.13 -43.62
CA PRO A 93 5.26 -6.24 -42.23
C PRO A 93 4.04 -6.14 -41.30
N SER A 94 3.79 -7.18 -40.52
CA SER A 94 2.83 -7.18 -39.42
C SER A 94 3.38 -6.33 -38.26
N THR A 95 2.98 -5.06 -38.22
CA THR A 95 3.18 -4.22 -37.03
C THR A 95 1.92 -4.32 -36.17
N THR A 96 1.94 -5.16 -35.15
CA THR A 96 0.93 -5.14 -34.07
C THR A 96 1.54 -4.53 -32.82
N ALA A 97 1.54 -3.20 -32.77
CA ALA A 97 1.82 -2.45 -31.56
C ALA A 97 0.65 -2.63 -30.57
N HIS A 98 0.90 -3.37 -29.49
CA HIS A 98 -0.10 -3.66 -28.47
C HIS A 98 -0.39 -2.40 -27.63
N LYS A 99 -1.67 -2.02 -27.61
CA LYS A 99 -2.26 -0.81 -27.01
C LYS A 99 -2.10 -0.75 -25.49
N SER A 100 -1.07 -0.06 -24.99
CA SER A 100 -0.96 0.40 -23.60
C SER A 100 -1.38 1.87 -23.49
N SER A 101 -2.69 2.13 -23.54
CA SER A 101 -3.25 3.50 -23.47
C SER A 101 -4.34 3.64 -22.41
N ASN A 102 -5.00 2.54 -22.04
CA ASN A 102 -6.17 2.59 -21.16
C ASN A 102 -5.83 2.94 -19.70
N CYS A 103 -4.66 2.55 -19.19
CA CYS A 103 -4.26 2.84 -17.80
C CYS A 103 -3.88 4.31 -17.61
N LEU A 104 -3.06 4.86 -18.53
CA LEU A 104 -2.66 6.26 -18.50
C LEU A 104 -3.84 7.21 -18.65
N TRP A 105 -4.80 6.88 -19.53
CA TRP A 105 -6.00 7.68 -19.70
C TRP A 105 -6.88 7.71 -18.45
N LYS A 106 -7.00 6.59 -17.73
CA LYS A 106 -7.73 6.52 -16.45
C LYS A 106 -7.08 7.39 -15.37
N VAL A 107 -5.75 7.38 -15.26
CA VAL A 107 -5.03 8.19 -14.27
C VAL A 107 -5.17 9.69 -14.58
N LEU A 108 -5.05 10.08 -15.85
CA LEU A 108 -5.23 11.47 -16.28
C LEU A 108 -6.65 11.97 -15.99
N ALA A 109 -7.68 11.16 -16.25
CA ALA A 109 -9.07 11.53 -15.99
C ALA A 109 -9.33 11.81 -14.49
N VAL A 110 -8.79 10.98 -13.59
CA VAL A 110 -8.91 11.17 -12.14
C VAL A 110 -8.19 12.44 -11.69
N PHE A 111 -6.99 12.70 -12.22
CA PHE A 111 -6.21 13.88 -11.86
C PHE A 111 -6.91 15.19 -12.27
N ILE A 112 -7.45 15.24 -13.49
CA ILE A 112 -8.17 16.42 -14.00
C ILE A 112 -9.43 16.70 -13.15
N PHE A 113 -10.19 15.64 -12.80
CA PHE A 113 -11.39 15.78 -11.98
C PHE A 113 -11.07 16.28 -10.56
N GLY A 114 -10.02 15.75 -9.94
CA GLY A 114 -9.56 16.19 -8.62
C GLY A 114 -9.15 17.67 -8.60
N CYS A 115 -8.40 18.13 -9.63
CA CYS A 115 -7.98 19.53 -9.73
C CYS A 115 -9.19 20.47 -9.90
N ALA A 116 -10.13 20.13 -10.78
CA ALA A 116 -11.32 20.94 -11.03
C ALA A 116 -12.20 21.08 -9.77
N CYS A 117 -12.46 19.97 -9.05
CA CYS A 117 -13.20 20.01 -7.79
C CYS A 117 -12.49 20.84 -6.73
N GLY A 118 -11.17 20.67 -6.57
CA GLY A 118 -10.38 21.43 -5.59
C GLY A 118 -10.47 22.94 -5.81
N VAL A 119 -10.35 23.40 -7.05
CA VAL A 119 -10.45 24.83 -7.40
C VAL A 119 -11.86 25.36 -7.12
N LEU A 120 -12.91 24.62 -7.48
CA LEU A 120 -14.29 25.01 -7.23
C LEU A 120 -14.60 25.12 -5.74
N THR A 121 -14.18 24.15 -4.93
CA THR A 121 -14.40 24.19 -3.48
C THR A 121 -13.68 25.36 -2.82
N ALA A 122 -12.41 25.59 -3.17
CA ALA A 122 -11.65 26.72 -2.64
C ALA A 122 -12.29 28.06 -3.03
N SER A 123 -12.71 28.21 -4.29
CA SER A 123 -13.39 29.41 -4.78
C SER A 123 -14.71 29.66 -4.06
N CYS A 124 -15.56 28.63 -3.90
CA CYS A 124 -16.81 28.74 -3.15
C CYS A 124 -16.59 29.13 -1.68
N LEU A 125 -15.59 28.56 -1.00
CA LEU A 125 -15.26 28.91 0.38
C LEU A 125 -14.81 30.35 0.51
N LEU A 126 -13.95 30.84 -0.40
CA LEU A 126 -13.52 32.23 -0.43
C LEU A 126 -14.68 33.18 -0.73
N TYR A 127 -15.56 32.82 -1.66
CA TYR A 127 -16.75 33.60 -1.99
C TYR A 127 -17.74 33.68 -0.81
N LEU A 128 -17.95 32.56 -0.11
CA LEU A 128 -18.78 32.53 1.10
C LEU A 128 -18.13 33.34 2.24
N TRP A 129 -16.82 33.21 2.45
CA TRP A 129 -16.10 33.99 3.46
C TRP A 129 -16.22 35.50 3.20
N THR A 130 -16.04 35.93 1.95
CA THR A 130 -16.11 37.35 1.59
C THR A 130 -17.53 37.91 1.72
N THR A 131 -18.55 37.15 1.29
CA THR A 131 -19.95 37.60 1.37
C THR A 131 -20.55 37.55 2.77
N LEU A 132 -20.19 36.55 3.58
CA LEU A 132 -20.65 36.41 4.97
C LEU A 132 -19.82 37.26 5.94
N GLY A 133 -18.50 37.35 5.73
CA GLY A 133 -17.59 38.19 6.54
C GLY A 133 -17.73 39.69 6.27
N ALA A 134 -18.17 40.09 5.07
CA ALA A 134 -18.53 41.48 4.78
C ALA A 134 -19.83 41.93 5.48
N ARG A 135 -20.66 40.98 5.95
CA ARG A 135 -21.80 41.27 6.83
C ARG A 135 -21.36 41.23 8.30
N ARG A 136 -20.49 42.16 8.69
CA ARG A 136 -20.36 42.47 10.13
C ARG A 136 -21.73 42.97 10.62
N PRO A 137 -22.35 42.37 11.65
CA PRO A 137 -23.49 42.99 12.29
C PRO A 137 -23.00 44.32 12.90
N VAL A 138 -23.53 45.42 12.40
CA VAL A 138 -23.52 46.69 13.13
C VAL A 138 -24.25 46.39 14.45
N ALA A 139 -23.51 46.37 15.56
CA ALA A 139 -24.07 46.10 16.87
C ALA A 139 -24.86 47.31 17.39
N PRO A 140 -26.05 47.10 17.95
CA PRO A 140 -26.55 47.92 19.05
C PRO A 140 -26.77 47.07 20.32
N GLU A 141 -26.26 47.62 21.41
CA GLU A 141 -26.65 47.53 22.83
C GLU A 141 -26.98 46.18 23.52
N GLU A 142 -26.26 46.01 24.63
CA GLU A 142 -26.71 45.58 25.97
C GLU A 142 -27.27 44.17 26.19
N CYS A 143 -26.48 43.38 26.94
CA CYS A 143 -27.00 42.72 28.14
C CYS A 143 -25.84 42.42 29.10
N SER A 144 -25.82 43.14 30.21
CA SER A 144 -24.92 42.97 31.34
C SER A 144 -25.20 41.65 32.08
N VAL A 145 -24.19 40.77 32.20
CA VAL A 145 -24.15 39.78 33.30
C VAL A 145 -22.71 39.69 33.81
N HIS A 146 -22.52 40.18 35.03
CA HIS A 146 -21.27 40.25 35.78
C HIS A 146 -20.84 38.84 36.25
N PRO A 147 -19.58 38.40 36.09
CA PRO A 147 -19.06 37.27 36.84
C PRO A 147 -18.33 37.77 38.10
N VAL A 148 -18.60 37.07 39.21
CA VAL A 148 -17.98 37.27 40.53
C VAL A 148 -16.53 36.79 40.50
N GLU A 149 -15.59 37.65 40.91
CA GLU A 149 -14.18 37.32 41.10
C GLU A 149 -13.97 36.52 42.40
N PHE A 150 -13.35 35.35 42.32
CA PHE A 150 -12.75 34.68 43.47
C PHE A 150 -11.25 35.00 43.50
N GLU A 151 -10.85 35.93 44.38
CA GLU A 151 -9.44 36.20 44.69
C GLU A 151 -8.87 35.13 45.65
N TYR A 152 -7.77 34.49 45.26
CA TYR A 152 -6.95 33.67 46.17
C TYR A 152 -5.80 34.53 46.73
N LYS A 153 -5.86 34.82 48.03
CA LYS A 153 -4.85 35.59 48.74
C LYS A 153 -3.65 34.71 49.09
N LYS A 154 -2.54 34.87 48.34
CA LYS A 154 -1.26 34.21 48.61
C LYS A 154 -0.56 34.88 49.79
N VAL A 155 -0.42 34.18 50.91
CA VAL A 155 0.32 34.64 52.10
C VAL A 155 1.81 34.62 51.80
N LYS A 156 2.46 35.78 51.86
CA LYS A 156 3.93 35.91 51.85
C LYS A 156 4.44 35.81 53.28
N ILE A 157 5.18 34.75 53.55
CA ILE A 157 6.00 34.58 54.75
C ILE A 157 7.20 35.52 54.60
N VAL A 158 7.40 36.44 55.55
CA VAL A 158 8.65 37.16 55.73
C VAL A 158 9.08 36.92 57.18
N VAL A 159 10.13 36.12 57.30
CA VAL A 159 11.00 36.04 58.47
C VAL A 159 11.91 37.25 58.41
N ASP A 160 11.99 38.01 59.50
CA ASP A 160 13.26 38.59 59.92
C ASP A 160 13.26 38.86 61.43
N GLU A 161 14.35 38.44 62.07
CA GLU A 161 14.68 38.68 63.46
C GLU A 161 15.14 40.14 63.66
N VAL A 162 14.77 40.74 64.79
CA VAL A 162 15.63 41.71 65.49
C VAL A 162 15.52 41.49 67.00
N VAL A 163 16.67 41.14 67.58
CA VAL A 163 16.97 41.13 69.02
C VAL A 163 17.28 42.56 69.50
N LYS A 164 16.98 42.82 70.78
CA LYS A 164 17.36 43.94 71.71
C LYS A 164 16.18 44.84 72.09
N ASP A 165 15.98 45.30 73.31
CA ASP A 165 16.58 45.10 74.64
C ASP A 165 15.68 45.91 75.63
N ASP A 166 15.69 45.49 76.90
CA ASP A 166 15.52 46.30 78.12
C ASP A 166 14.15 46.72 78.74
N LYS A 167 14.13 46.55 80.09
CA LYS A 167 13.23 47.01 81.18
C LYS A 167 11.77 46.50 81.20
N LYS A 168 11.31 45.84 82.27
CA LYS A 168 11.39 46.20 83.70
C LYS A 168 11.10 44.98 84.59
#